data_AF-A0A851L3I8-F1
#
_entry.id   AF-A0A851L3I8-F1
#
_cell.length_a   1.000
_cell.length_b   1.000
_cell.length_c   1.000
_cell.angle_alpha   90.00
_cell.angle_beta   90.00
_cell.angle_gamma   90.00
#
_symmetry.space_group_name_H-M   'P 1'
#
loop_
_entity.id
_entity.type
_entity.pdbx_description
1 polymer ?
#
loop_
_entity_poly.entity_id
_entity_poly.type
_entity_poly.pdbx_seq_one_letter_code
_entity_poly.pdbx_strand_id
1 'polypeptide(L)'
;YGTLPSRRALKNSRLVSQKDDVHLCIMCLRAIMNYQVLSPHGGDTVVTGATTADTVFSPSPQYGFNLVMSHPHAVNEIALSLNNKNPRMKALVLELLAAVCLVRGGHEIILAAFDNFKEVCKEKHRFERLMEYFRNEDSSIDFMVACMQFINIVVHSVEDMNFRVHLQYEFTKLGLEEFLQVRGGRGSGELCWGAPPSLTLPSCPQKSRHTESEKLQVQIQAYLDNVFDVGGLLEDAETKNVALEKVEELEEHLSHLTEKLLDLENENMMRVAELEKQLLQREKELEVVKVCWGAVGAVGSGEGMIKEKDEAFRRHYGSEPPPVPSAEPPPPQPEPSEETPRPPVLPPVEAAPPPPPPPPPLPPPAPPLPGKCPPAPPLPGASPSIALTVGLSAIRIKKPIKTKFRLPVFNWTALKPSQISGTVFSELDDERVLEDLDLERFEELFKTKAQGPALDLVCAKSKAAQKVATKVTLLEANRAKNLAITLRKAGRSADEICRAIHTFDLATLPVDFVECLMRFLPTEAEAKALRQYERERKPLEELADEDRFMLQFSKVERLPQRMAIMAFLGNFAENIQMLTPVWSW
;
A
#
# COMPACT_ATOMS: atom_id res chain seq x y z
N TYR A 1 -39.70 27.12 31.33
CA TYR A 1 -40.53 28.34 31.18
C TYR A 1 -40.45 28.82 29.74
N GLY A 2 -41.45 28.47 28.92
CA GLY A 2 -41.50 28.80 27.49
C GLY A 2 -42.22 30.13 27.26
N THR A 3 -41.47 31.17 26.93
CA THR A 3 -42.01 32.38 26.30
C THR A 3 -42.05 32.15 24.79
N LEU A 4 -43.25 31.93 24.25
CA LEU A 4 -43.50 32.02 22.81
C LEU A 4 -42.95 33.36 22.28
N PRO A 5 -42.16 33.37 21.18
CA PRO A 5 -41.62 34.61 20.65
C PRO A 5 -42.77 35.54 20.28
N SER A 6 -42.75 36.76 20.83
CA SER A 6 -43.74 37.78 20.52
C SER A 6 -43.91 37.93 19.01
N ARG A 7 -45.14 38.07 18.52
CA ARG A 7 -45.45 38.21 17.08
C ARG A 7 -44.63 39.33 16.39
N ARG A 8 -44.13 40.30 17.16
CA ARG A 8 -43.16 41.34 16.74
C ARG A 8 -41.74 40.79 16.54
N ALA A 9 -41.24 39.96 17.46
CA ALA A 9 -39.95 39.28 17.31
C ALA A 9 -39.93 38.34 16.10
N LEU A 10 -41.04 37.63 15.83
CA LEU A 10 -41.17 36.76 14.64
C LEU A 10 -41.18 37.55 13.31
N LYS A 11 -41.70 38.79 13.32
CA LYS A 11 -41.66 39.68 12.14
C LYS A 11 -40.26 40.27 11.93
N ASN A 12 -39.60 40.71 13.00
CA ASN A 12 -38.23 41.22 12.94
C ASN A 12 -37.23 40.11 12.57
N SER A 13 -37.43 38.89 13.08
CA SER A 13 -36.61 37.70 12.74
C SER A 13 -36.67 37.35 11.25
N ARG A 14 -37.85 37.43 10.60
CA ARG A 14 -37.95 37.23 9.14
C ARG A 14 -37.20 38.29 8.33
N LEU A 15 -37.16 39.53 8.83
CA LEU A 15 -36.46 40.63 8.18
C LEU A 15 -34.93 40.49 8.32
N VAL A 16 -34.45 40.05 9.49
CA VAL A 16 -33.03 39.75 9.76
C VAL A 16 -32.58 38.48 9.03
N SER A 17 -33.42 37.46 8.93
CA SER A 17 -33.12 36.22 8.20
C SER A 17 -32.97 36.40 6.68
N GLN A 18 -33.39 37.55 6.13
CA GLN A 18 -33.14 37.91 4.72
C GLN A 18 -31.78 38.59 4.51
N LYS A 19 -31.10 39.00 5.58
CA LYS A 19 -29.78 39.62 5.56
C LYS A 19 -28.69 38.58 5.81
N ASP A 20 -27.46 38.89 5.40
CA ASP A 20 -26.27 38.06 5.65
C ASP A 20 -25.87 37.95 7.14
N ASP A 21 -26.65 38.55 8.05
CA ASP A 21 -26.41 38.59 9.50
C ASP A 21 -26.23 37.19 10.10
N VAL A 22 -27.03 36.20 9.67
CA VAL A 22 -26.91 34.80 10.15
C VAL A 22 -25.62 34.17 9.64
N HIS A 23 -25.20 34.47 8.40
CA HIS A 23 -23.95 33.96 7.84
C HIS A 23 -22.76 34.51 8.62
N LEU A 24 -22.78 35.81 8.92
CA LEU A 24 -21.75 36.48 9.68
C LEU A 24 -21.62 35.90 11.09
N CYS A 25 -22.74 35.60 11.78
CA CYS A 25 -22.72 34.93 13.08
C CYS A 25 -21.99 33.57 13.03
N ILE A 26 -22.25 32.76 11.99
CA ILE A 26 -21.55 31.47 11.81
C ILE A 26 -20.06 31.69 11.52
N MET A 27 -19.70 32.72 10.73
CA MET A 27 -18.29 33.07 10.50
C MET A 27 -17.60 33.53 11.80
N CYS A 28 -18.28 34.28 12.66
CA CYS A 28 -17.76 34.66 13.97
C CYS A 28 -17.53 33.44 14.87
N LEU A 29 -18.47 32.50 14.92
CA LEU A 29 -18.31 31.25 15.66
C LEU A 29 -17.12 30.43 15.14
N ARG A 30 -16.94 30.37 13.82
CA ARG A 30 -15.74 29.75 13.22
C ARG A 30 -14.45 30.44 13.66
N ALA A 31 -14.41 31.76 13.72
CA ALA A 31 -13.24 32.48 14.19
C ALA A 31 -12.95 32.20 15.68
N ILE A 32 -13.98 32.11 16.53
CA ILE A 32 -13.86 31.75 17.94
C ILE A 32 -13.33 30.32 18.10
N MET A 33 -13.86 29.37 17.31
CA MET A 33 -13.43 27.98 17.33
C MET A 33 -12.00 27.79 16.81
N ASN A 34 -11.53 28.67 15.92
CA ASN A 34 -10.14 28.69 15.43
C ASN A 34 -9.20 29.50 16.32
N TYR A 35 -9.68 30.14 17.40
CA TYR A 35 -8.86 30.99 18.24
C TYR A 35 -7.89 30.17 19.09
N GLN A 36 -6.64 30.09 18.61
CA GLN A 36 -5.50 29.65 19.39
C GLN A 36 -4.99 30.85 20.19
N VAL A 37 -4.91 30.73 21.52
CA VAL A 37 -4.28 31.78 22.33
C VAL A 37 -2.79 31.79 21.99
N LEU A 38 -2.35 32.77 21.22
CA LEU A 38 -0.92 33.07 21.10
C LEU A 38 -0.46 33.60 22.46
N SER A 39 0.28 32.76 23.19
CA SER A 39 0.98 33.17 24.40
C SER A 39 1.95 34.31 24.05
N PRO A 40 1.87 35.51 24.65
CA PRO A 40 2.89 36.53 24.45
C PRO A 40 4.15 36.09 25.22
N HIS A 41 5.21 35.73 24.51
CA HIS A 41 6.52 35.53 25.12
C HIS A 41 7.08 36.84 25.68
N GLY A 42 7.58 36.76 26.92
CA GLY A 42 8.80 37.45 27.36
C GLY A 42 8.68 38.94 27.66
N GLY A 43 8.35 39.26 28.92
CA GLY A 43 8.61 40.57 29.51
C GLY A 43 8.92 40.39 30.99
N ASP A 44 10.15 40.71 31.37
CA ASP A 44 10.68 40.65 32.73
C ASP A 44 9.70 41.23 33.76
N THR A 45 9.37 40.46 34.80
CA THR A 45 8.91 41.06 36.05
C THR A 45 9.36 40.25 37.25
N VAL A 46 10.35 40.85 37.91
CA VAL A 46 10.88 40.64 39.25
C VAL A 46 10.01 39.78 40.18
N VAL A 47 10.66 38.74 40.72
CA VAL A 47 10.26 37.99 41.90
C VAL A 47 10.07 38.93 43.09
N THR A 48 8.84 39.04 43.60
CA THR A 48 8.58 39.28 45.04
C THR A 48 7.34 38.50 45.44
N GLY A 49 7.49 37.63 46.44
CA GLY A 49 6.50 36.62 46.80
C GLY A 49 5.21 37.14 47.41
N ALA A 50 4.14 36.36 47.22
CA ALA A 50 3.04 36.21 48.15
C ALA A 50 2.32 34.89 47.85
N THR A 51 2.06 34.13 48.91
CA THR A 51 1.39 32.85 48.94
C THR A 51 -0.10 33.03 48.69
N THR A 52 -0.63 32.63 47.54
CA THR A 52 -2.02 32.17 47.36
C THR A 52 -2.12 31.32 46.10
N ALA A 53 -2.90 30.26 46.19
CA ALA A 53 -3.17 29.32 45.11
C ALA A 53 -3.91 30.00 43.96
N ASP A 54 -3.18 30.45 42.95
CA ASP A 54 -3.73 30.73 41.63
C ASP A 54 -3.21 29.66 40.67
N THR A 55 -4.12 28.77 40.29
CA THR A 55 -4.03 27.90 39.13
C THR A 55 -3.48 28.67 37.95
N VAL A 56 -2.25 28.39 37.57
CA VAL A 56 -1.65 28.83 36.31
C VAL A 56 -2.51 28.30 35.17
N PHE A 57 -3.42 29.15 34.68
CA PHE A 57 -4.26 28.88 33.53
C PHE A 57 -3.34 28.83 32.31
N SER A 58 -2.80 27.65 32.00
CA SER A 58 -2.13 27.42 30.73
C SER A 58 -3.19 27.55 29.64
N PRO A 59 -3.12 28.55 28.75
CA PRO A 59 -4.10 28.65 27.70
C PRO A 59 -3.87 27.49 26.73
N SER A 60 -4.78 26.52 26.74
CA SER A 60 -4.76 25.46 25.75
C SER A 60 -4.96 26.09 24.36
N PRO A 61 -4.33 25.56 23.30
CA PRO A 61 -4.46 26.07 21.93
C PRO A 61 -5.89 25.96 21.36
N GLN A 62 -6.91 25.69 22.17
CA GLN A 62 -8.32 25.47 21.80
C GLN A 62 -9.31 26.12 22.79
N TYR A 63 -8.92 27.17 23.53
CA TYR A 63 -9.80 27.78 24.55
C TYR A 63 -11.19 28.18 24.02
N GLY A 64 -11.25 28.88 22.88
CA GLY A 64 -12.51 29.29 22.27
C GLY A 64 -13.36 28.11 21.77
N PHE A 65 -12.70 27.06 21.26
CA PHE A 65 -13.34 25.83 20.83
C PHE A 65 -14.01 25.07 22.00
N ASN A 66 -13.27 24.90 23.10
CA ASN A 66 -13.79 24.24 24.31
C ASN A 66 -14.97 25.01 24.92
N LEU A 67 -14.93 26.34 24.89
CA LEU A 67 -16.04 27.17 25.37
C LEU A 67 -17.31 26.91 24.56
N VAL A 68 -17.21 26.82 23.23
CA VAL A 68 -18.35 26.50 22.35
C VAL A 68 -18.90 25.11 22.63
N MET A 69 -18.05 24.10 22.83
CA MET A 69 -18.49 22.75 23.17
C MET A 69 -19.17 22.65 24.53
N SER A 70 -18.65 23.38 25.52
CA SER A 70 -19.24 23.40 26.87
C SER A 70 -20.57 24.16 26.95
N HIS A 71 -20.86 25.02 25.96
CA HIS A 71 -22.06 25.85 25.98
C HIS A 71 -23.29 25.05 25.52
N PRO A 72 -24.35 24.93 26.35
CA PRO A 72 -25.44 23.97 26.17
C PRO A 72 -26.30 24.19 24.91
N HIS A 73 -26.29 25.41 24.37
CA HIS A 73 -27.10 25.75 23.20
C HIS A 73 -26.27 26.05 21.95
N ALA A 74 -24.95 26.17 22.05
CA ALA A 74 -24.16 26.72 20.94
C ALA A 74 -24.16 25.77 19.74
N VAL A 75 -23.86 24.49 19.97
CA VAL A 75 -23.84 23.46 18.90
C VAL A 75 -25.24 23.20 18.36
N ASN A 76 -26.27 23.22 19.22
CA ASN A 76 -27.67 23.05 18.79
C ASN A 76 -28.12 24.16 17.83
N GLU A 77 -27.81 25.42 18.13
CA GLU A 77 -28.14 26.56 17.25
C GLU A 77 -27.31 26.55 15.95
N ILE A 78 -26.05 26.07 16.00
CA ILE A 78 -25.25 25.83 14.79
C ILE A 78 -25.94 24.78 13.92
N ALA A 79 -26.41 23.67 14.49
CA ALA A 79 -27.14 22.65 13.75
C ALA A 79 -28.44 23.19 13.14
N LEU A 80 -29.24 23.97 13.89
CA LEU A 80 -30.47 24.59 13.39
C LEU A 80 -30.24 25.55 12.22
N SER A 81 -29.06 26.17 12.16
CA SER A 81 -28.65 27.06 11.07
C SER A 81 -28.52 26.37 9.71
N LEU A 82 -28.50 25.03 9.69
CA LEU A 82 -28.55 24.22 8.46
C LEU A 82 -29.84 24.48 7.64
N ASN A 83 -30.93 24.94 8.27
CA ASN A 83 -32.17 25.29 7.58
C ASN A 83 -32.05 26.55 6.69
N ASN A 84 -30.92 27.26 6.70
CA ASN A 84 -30.73 28.43 5.85
C ASN A 84 -30.71 28.06 4.36
N LYS A 85 -31.29 28.91 3.51
CA LYS A 85 -31.35 28.67 2.06
C LYS A 85 -29.99 28.74 1.36
N ASN A 86 -29.03 29.49 1.90
CA ASN A 86 -27.72 29.70 1.27
C ASN A 86 -26.85 28.43 1.37
N PRO A 87 -26.47 27.78 0.24
CA PRO A 87 -25.67 26.57 0.26
C PRO A 87 -24.27 26.77 0.85
N ARG A 88 -23.68 27.97 0.72
CA ARG A 88 -22.38 28.29 1.34
C ARG A 88 -22.46 28.31 2.86
N MET A 89 -23.59 28.76 3.42
CA MET A 89 -23.80 28.71 4.87
C MET A 89 -23.97 27.27 5.33
N LYS A 90 -24.75 26.46 4.61
CA LYS A 90 -24.92 25.04 4.94
C LYS A 90 -23.58 24.30 4.93
N ALA A 91 -22.74 24.55 3.93
CA ALA A 91 -21.39 23.97 3.84
C ALA A 91 -20.55 24.34 5.08
N LEU A 92 -20.52 25.63 5.44
CA LEU A 92 -19.79 26.12 6.61
C LEU A 92 -20.29 25.51 7.93
N VAL A 93 -21.60 25.39 8.10
CA VAL A 93 -22.22 24.74 9.27
C VAL A 93 -21.76 23.28 9.36
N LEU A 94 -21.77 22.55 8.24
CA LEU A 94 -21.33 21.15 8.21
C LEU A 94 -19.83 20.99 8.50
N GLU A 95 -18.98 21.89 8.01
CA GLU A 95 -17.55 21.92 8.35
C GLU A 95 -17.33 22.13 9.87
N LEU A 96 -18.08 23.04 10.48
CA LEU A 96 -18.02 23.32 11.92
C LEU A 96 -18.47 22.10 12.75
N LEU A 97 -19.60 21.49 12.39
CA LEU A 97 -20.12 20.31 13.07
C LEU A 97 -19.20 19.10 12.89
N ALA A 98 -18.60 18.93 11.71
CA ALA A 98 -17.59 17.90 11.44
C ALA A 98 -16.35 18.07 12.34
N ALA A 99 -15.87 19.31 12.52
CA ALA A 99 -14.74 19.59 13.39
C ALA A 99 -15.05 19.26 14.87
N VAL A 100 -16.26 19.57 15.34
CA VAL A 100 -16.71 19.19 16.69
C VAL A 100 -16.88 17.67 16.80
N CYS A 101 -17.37 17.00 15.77
CA CYS A 101 -17.59 15.55 15.78
C CYS A 101 -16.29 14.75 15.97
N LEU A 102 -15.16 15.24 15.44
CA LEU A 102 -13.87 14.56 15.48
C LEU A 102 -13.12 14.66 16.81
N VAL A 103 -13.51 15.56 17.71
CA VAL A 103 -12.83 15.69 19.01
C VAL A 103 -13.43 14.74 20.04
N ARG A 104 -12.65 14.40 21.06
CA ARG A 104 -13.11 13.50 22.15
C ARG A 104 -14.34 14.06 22.84
N GLY A 105 -15.38 13.23 22.99
CA GLY A 105 -16.68 13.61 23.55
C GLY A 105 -17.55 14.49 22.63
N GLY A 106 -17.03 14.94 21.48
CA GLY A 106 -17.78 15.78 20.56
C GLY A 106 -18.84 15.03 19.75
N HIS A 107 -18.63 13.74 19.49
CA HIS A 107 -19.60 12.89 18.77
C HIS A 107 -20.97 12.86 19.46
N GLU A 108 -20.99 12.65 20.78
CA GLU A 108 -22.23 12.65 21.57
C GLU A 108 -22.96 14.00 21.51
N ILE A 109 -22.21 15.11 21.56
CA ILE A 109 -22.77 16.47 21.44
C ILE A 109 -23.41 16.67 20.07
N ILE A 110 -22.79 16.19 19.00
CA ILE A 110 -23.36 16.27 17.64
C ILE A 110 -24.65 15.45 17.54
N LEU A 111 -24.67 14.23 18.05
CA LEU A 111 -25.90 13.43 18.04
C LEU A 111 -27.03 14.08 18.83
N ALA A 112 -26.74 14.59 20.04
CA ALA A 112 -27.71 15.32 20.85
C ALA A 112 -28.23 16.59 20.15
N ALA A 113 -27.35 17.29 19.41
CA ALA A 113 -27.75 18.45 18.62
C ALA A 113 -28.69 18.07 17.47
N PHE A 114 -28.47 16.94 16.80
CA PHE A 114 -29.37 16.44 15.76
C PHE A 114 -30.66 15.82 16.30
N ASP A 115 -30.65 15.28 17.52
CA ASP A 115 -31.89 14.89 18.21
C ASP A 115 -32.73 16.13 18.58
N ASN A 116 -32.10 17.21 19.05
CA ASN A 116 -32.77 18.50 19.22
C ASN A 116 -33.29 19.06 17.88
N PHE A 117 -32.48 18.97 16.81
CA PHE A 117 -32.87 19.38 15.47
C PHE A 117 -34.13 18.64 15.00
N LYS A 118 -34.19 17.32 15.21
CA LYS A 118 -35.35 16.48 14.90
C LYS A 118 -36.60 16.97 15.62
N GLU A 119 -36.53 17.25 16.93
CA GLU A 119 -37.67 17.73 17.72
C GLU A 119 -38.15 19.11 17.27
N VAL A 120 -37.22 20.05 17.08
CA VAL A 120 -37.53 21.44 16.71
C VAL A 120 -38.05 21.54 15.27
N CYS A 121 -37.45 20.80 14.33
CA CYS A 121 -37.85 20.77 12.92
C CYS A 121 -39.01 19.80 12.64
N LYS A 122 -39.39 18.97 13.60
CA LYS A 122 -40.43 17.94 13.52
C LYS A 122 -40.15 16.88 12.46
N GLU A 123 -38.91 16.38 12.44
CA GLU A 123 -38.50 15.27 11.58
C GLU A 123 -38.98 13.93 12.15
N LYS A 124 -39.25 12.95 11.27
CA LYS A 124 -39.60 11.59 11.73
C LYS A 124 -38.35 10.84 12.18
N HIS A 125 -37.27 11.00 11.42
CA HIS A 125 -35.96 10.41 11.69
C HIS A 125 -34.93 11.52 11.84
N ARG A 126 -33.91 11.30 12.69
CA ARG A 126 -32.77 12.22 12.75
C ARG A 126 -32.07 12.23 11.39
N PHE A 127 -31.52 13.38 11.00
CA PHE A 127 -30.85 13.62 9.70
C PHE A 127 -31.77 13.60 8.45
N GLU A 128 -33.10 13.55 8.60
CA GLU A 128 -34.03 13.47 7.47
C GLU A 128 -33.91 14.69 6.53
N ARG A 129 -33.92 15.92 7.06
CA ARG A 129 -33.72 17.13 6.26
C ARG A 129 -32.31 17.30 5.75
N LEU A 130 -31.31 16.84 6.49
CA LEU A 130 -29.93 16.83 5.99
C LEU A 130 -29.88 16.04 4.67
N MET A 131 -30.51 14.86 4.65
CA MET A 131 -30.63 14.03 3.46
C MET A 131 -31.53 14.64 2.38
N GLU A 132 -32.58 15.38 2.73
CA GLU A 132 -33.37 16.16 1.77
C GLU A 132 -32.54 17.25 1.10
N TYR A 133 -31.76 18.02 1.86
CA TYR A 133 -30.87 19.06 1.33
C TYR A 133 -29.78 18.46 0.45
N PHE A 134 -29.20 17.33 0.86
CA PHE A 134 -28.16 16.66 0.07
C PHE A 134 -28.68 16.12 -1.26
N ARG A 135 -29.89 15.54 -1.27
CA ARG A 135 -30.50 14.99 -2.50
C ARG A 135 -30.98 16.06 -3.48
N ASN A 136 -31.48 17.18 -2.98
CA ASN A 136 -32.11 18.21 -3.79
C ASN A 136 -31.13 19.29 -4.28
N GLU A 137 -29.89 19.31 -3.78
CA GLU A 137 -28.89 20.34 -4.09
C GLU A 137 -27.89 19.85 -5.15
N ASP A 138 -28.11 20.24 -6.41
CA ASP A 138 -27.17 19.99 -7.51
C ASP A 138 -26.30 21.21 -7.86
N SER A 139 -26.62 22.39 -7.31
CA SER A 139 -26.00 23.64 -7.73
C SER A 139 -24.67 23.94 -7.03
N SER A 140 -24.43 23.39 -5.83
CA SER A 140 -23.25 23.71 -5.03
C SER A 140 -22.46 22.45 -4.67
N ILE A 141 -21.33 22.26 -5.34
CA ILE A 141 -20.44 21.12 -5.10
C ILE A 141 -19.77 21.21 -3.73
N ASP A 142 -19.36 22.40 -3.28
CA ASP A 142 -18.74 22.58 -1.97
C ASP A 142 -19.66 22.14 -0.83
N PHE A 143 -20.97 22.42 -0.93
CA PHE A 143 -21.96 21.91 0.03
C PHE A 143 -22.04 20.38 -0.02
N MET A 144 -22.13 19.78 -1.21
CA MET A 144 -22.18 18.33 -1.35
C MET A 144 -20.94 17.65 -0.75
N VAL A 145 -19.75 18.22 -0.97
CA VAL A 145 -18.48 17.73 -0.40
C VAL A 145 -18.51 17.82 1.12
N ALA A 146 -18.87 18.97 1.68
CA ALA A 146 -18.96 19.16 3.13
C ALA A 146 -20.02 18.25 3.78
N CYS A 147 -21.16 18.05 3.11
CA CYS A 147 -22.23 17.16 3.57
C CYS A 147 -21.78 15.71 3.57
N MET A 148 -21.17 15.25 2.48
CA MET A 148 -20.65 13.89 2.39
C MET A 148 -19.54 13.65 3.42
N GLN A 149 -18.61 14.60 3.56
CA GLN A 149 -17.55 14.52 4.57
C GLN A 149 -18.11 14.46 5.99
N PHE A 150 -19.13 15.26 6.32
CA PHE A 150 -19.80 15.21 7.61
C PHE A 150 -20.45 13.84 7.87
N ILE A 151 -21.15 13.28 6.86
CA ILE A 151 -21.75 11.95 6.96
C ILE A 151 -20.67 10.88 7.21
N ASN A 152 -19.55 10.94 6.48
CA ASN A 152 -18.43 10.01 6.68
C ASN A 152 -17.90 10.07 8.11
N ILE A 153 -17.73 11.27 8.64
CA ILE A 153 -17.23 11.48 10.00
C ILE A 153 -18.24 10.96 11.02
N VAL A 154 -19.51 11.37 10.95
CA VAL A 154 -20.49 10.98 11.98
C VAL A 154 -20.73 9.47 12.01
N VAL A 155 -20.66 8.79 10.87
CA VAL A 155 -20.86 7.33 10.79
C VAL A 155 -19.58 6.58 11.15
N HIS A 156 -18.42 6.96 10.62
CA HIS A 156 -17.21 6.12 10.68
C HIS A 156 -16.18 6.51 11.75
N SER A 157 -16.34 7.64 12.44
CA SER A 157 -15.42 8.06 13.51
C SER A 157 -15.69 7.41 14.87
N VAL A 158 -16.79 6.66 15.03
CA VAL A 158 -17.16 6.03 16.31
C VAL A 158 -16.29 4.82 16.64
N GLU A 159 -15.99 4.66 17.93
CA GLU A 159 -15.15 3.57 18.44
C GLU A 159 -15.88 2.22 18.52
N ASP A 160 -17.18 2.23 18.84
CA ASP A 160 -18.01 1.01 18.87
C ASP A 160 -18.48 0.63 17.45
N MET A 161 -18.03 -0.55 16.99
CA MET A 161 -18.38 -1.08 15.67
C MET A 161 -19.87 -1.41 15.53
N ASN A 162 -20.56 -1.83 16.59
CA ASN A 162 -22.00 -2.08 16.54
C ASN A 162 -22.75 -0.75 16.37
N PHE A 163 -22.29 0.28 17.08
CA PHE A 163 -22.86 1.62 16.95
C PHE A 163 -22.59 2.22 15.57
N ARG A 164 -21.42 1.96 14.98
CA ARG A 164 -21.09 2.31 13.58
C ARG A 164 -22.08 1.69 12.60
N VAL A 165 -22.33 0.38 12.71
CA VAL A 165 -23.29 -0.34 11.85
C VAL A 165 -24.70 0.22 12.03
N HIS A 166 -25.08 0.54 13.27
CA HIS A 166 -26.38 1.18 13.55
C HIS A 166 -26.53 2.55 12.87
N LEU A 167 -25.52 3.42 13.00
CA LEU A 167 -25.51 4.74 12.35
C LEU A 167 -25.51 4.63 10.82
N GLN A 168 -24.73 3.70 10.27
CA GLN A 168 -24.73 3.41 8.84
C GLN A 168 -26.14 3.01 8.36
N TYR A 169 -26.79 2.09 9.08
CA TYR A 169 -28.13 1.63 8.75
C TYR A 169 -29.19 2.74 8.83
N GLU A 170 -29.04 3.71 9.72
CA GLU A 170 -29.92 4.87 9.74
C GLU A 170 -29.83 5.71 8.46
N PHE A 171 -28.63 5.96 7.96
CA PHE A 171 -28.46 6.66 6.68
C PHE A 171 -28.92 5.80 5.48
N THR A 172 -28.74 4.47 5.54
CA THR A 172 -29.31 3.55 4.54
C THR A 172 -30.84 3.66 4.50
N LYS A 173 -31.52 3.71 5.66
CA LYS A 173 -32.97 3.92 5.75
C LYS A 173 -33.44 5.25 5.16
N LEU A 174 -32.61 6.28 5.21
CA LEU A 174 -32.90 7.58 4.59
C LEU A 174 -32.66 7.59 3.07
N GLY A 175 -32.17 6.49 2.50
CA GLY A 175 -31.90 6.32 1.08
C GLY A 175 -30.56 6.90 0.63
N LEU A 176 -29.57 7.00 1.52
CA LEU A 176 -28.23 7.48 1.17
C LEU A 176 -27.58 6.57 0.12
N GLU A 177 -27.59 5.26 0.34
CA GLU A 177 -26.90 4.29 -0.51
C GLU A 177 -27.45 4.27 -1.95
N GLU A 178 -28.78 4.27 -2.11
CA GLU A 178 -29.43 4.37 -3.42
C GLU A 178 -29.04 5.66 -4.14
N PHE A 179 -28.99 6.78 -3.42
CA PHE A 179 -28.57 8.06 -3.97
C PHE A 179 -27.09 8.06 -4.40
N LEU A 180 -26.21 7.47 -3.58
CA LEU A 180 -24.79 7.35 -3.88
C LEU A 180 -24.53 6.42 -5.05
N GLN A 181 -25.29 5.34 -5.21
CA GLN A 181 -25.15 4.43 -6.36
C GLN A 181 -25.50 5.13 -7.68
N VAL A 182 -26.55 5.95 -7.70
CA VAL A 182 -26.98 6.73 -8.88
C VAL A 182 -25.97 7.83 -9.26
N ARG A 183 -25.24 8.40 -8.29
CA ARG A 183 -24.20 9.43 -8.56
C ARG A 183 -22.82 8.83 -8.80
N GLY A 184 -22.44 7.78 -8.05
CA GLY A 184 -21.18 7.06 -8.18
C GLY A 184 -21.07 6.30 -9.50
N GLY A 185 -22.17 5.70 -9.97
CA GLY A 185 -22.26 5.01 -11.26
C GLY A 185 -22.25 5.92 -12.50
N ARG A 186 -22.30 7.25 -12.34
CA ARG A 186 -22.08 8.18 -13.47
C ARG A 186 -20.61 8.50 -13.72
N GLY A 187 -19.72 8.06 -12.82
CA GLY A 187 -18.27 8.26 -12.92
C GLY A 187 -17.47 6.98 -13.20
N SER A 188 -18.02 5.79 -12.92
CA SER A 188 -17.41 4.52 -13.28
C SER A 188 -17.92 4.05 -14.65
N GLY A 189 -17.02 4.03 -15.64
CA GLY A 189 -17.26 3.40 -16.93
C GLY A 189 -17.30 1.87 -16.82
N GLU A 190 -18.18 1.31 -16.00
CA GLU A 190 -18.56 -0.09 -16.10
C GLU A 190 -19.73 -0.19 -17.08
N LEU A 191 -19.43 -0.78 -18.24
CA LEU A 191 -20.41 -1.17 -19.22
C LEU A 191 -21.47 -2.07 -18.57
N CYS A 192 -22.66 -1.54 -18.31
CA CYS A 192 -23.86 -2.36 -18.30
C CYS A 192 -24.06 -2.90 -19.72
N TRP A 193 -23.57 -4.12 -19.97
CA TRP A 193 -23.96 -4.90 -21.14
C TRP A 193 -25.47 -5.15 -21.08
N GLY A 194 -26.23 -4.45 -21.93
CA GLY A 194 -27.63 -4.81 -22.22
C GLY A 194 -28.61 -3.66 -22.37
N ALA A 195 -28.43 -2.79 -23.37
CA ALA A 195 -29.55 -2.05 -23.98
C ALA A 195 -29.14 -1.51 -25.38
N PRO A 196 -30.04 -1.51 -26.38
CA PRO A 196 -29.69 -1.17 -27.76
C PRO A 196 -29.55 0.35 -27.97
N PRO A 197 -28.74 0.79 -28.95
CA PRO A 197 -28.45 2.20 -29.15
C PRO A 197 -29.51 2.83 -30.04
N SER A 198 -30.21 3.85 -29.53
CA SER A 198 -30.73 4.88 -30.42
C SER A 198 -30.87 6.22 -29.70
N LEU A 199 -30.48 7.26 -30.43
CA LEU A 199 -30.65 8.70 -30.16
C LEU A 199 -29.52 9.40 -29.37
N THR A 200 -28.45 9.70 -30.11
CA THR A 200 -27.59 10.88 -29.92
C THR A 200 -28.39 12.18 -29.97
N LEU A 201 -28.09 13.13 -29.06
CA LEU A 201 -28.08 14.61 -29.27
C LEU A 201 -27.60 15.33 -27.97
N PRO A 202 -27.14 16.61 -27.98
CA PRO A 202 -25.72 16.93 -27.91
C PRO A 202 -25.25 17.72 -26.67
N SER A 203 -23.95 17.60 -26.40
CA SER A 203 -22.98 18.60 -25.93
C SER A 203 -23.39 19.65 -24.88
N CYS A 204 -22.88 19.50 -23.65
CA CYS A 204 -22.78 20.57 -22.64
C CYS A 204 -21.31 20.64 -22.11
N PRO A 205 -20.79 21.81 -21.73
CA PRO A 205 -19.34 22.06 -21.59
C PRO A 205 -18.77 21.36 -20.35
N GLN A 206 -17.89 20.38 -20.56
CA GLN A 206 -17.44 19.45 -19.51
C GLN A 206 -16.15 19.85 -18.76
N LYS A 207 -15.37 20.83 -19.24
CA LYS A 207 -14.00 21.03 -18.71
C LYS A 207 -13.89 21.63 -17.30
N SER A 208 -14.91 22.30 -16.76
CA SER A 208 -14.87 22.83 -15.38
C SER A 208 -15.60 21.98 -14.34
N ARG A 209 -16.55 21.12 -14.75
CA ARG A 209 -17.30 20.27 -13.81
C ARG A 209 -16.54 19.02 -13.38
N HIS A 210 -15.55 18.58 -14.13
CA HIS A 210 -14.85 17.32 -13.85
C HIS A 210 -13.97 17.40 -12.59
N THR A 211 -13.22 18.50 -12.38
CA THR A 211 -12.37 18.65 -11.19
C THR A 211 -13.15 18.91 -9.90
N GLU A 212 -14.27 19.61 -9.97
CA GLU A 212 -15.16 19.81 -8.82
C GLU A 212 -15.89 18.51 -8.47
N SER A 213 -16.30 17.73 -9.48
CA SER A 213 -16.88 16.39 -9.29
C SER A 213 -15.88 15.40 -8.68
N GLU A 214 -14.59 15.51 -8.97
CA GLU A 214 -13.55 14.64 -8.37
C GLU A 214 -13.50 14.77 -6.85
N LYS A 215 -13.61 16.00 -6.30
CA LYS A 215 -13.61 16.20 -4.84
C LYS A 215 -14.77 15.47 -4.17
N LEU A 216 -15.96 15.55 -4.78
CA LEU A 216 -17.14 14.85 -4.28
C LEU A 216 -16.98 13.33 -4.45
N GLN A 217 -16.46 12.88 -5.59
CA GLN A 217 -16.22 11.45 -5.85
C GLN A 217 -15.29 10.84 -4.81
N VAL A 218 -14.22 11.55 -4.42
CA VAL A 218 -13.30 11.09 -3.36
C VAL A 218 -14.03 10.92 -2.03
N GLN A 219 -14.92 11.83 -1.66
CA GLN A 219 -15.70 11.69 -0.42
C GLN A 219 -16.72 10.55 -0.49
N ILE A 220 -17.35 10.36 -1.65
CA ILE A 220 -18.28 9.25 -1.88
C ILE A 220 -17.53 7.91 -1.79
N GLN A 221 -16.38 7.79 -2.46
CA GLN A 221 -15.58 6.57 -2.41
C GLN A 221 -15.07 6.28 -1.01
N ALA A 222 -14.60 7.31 -0.28
CA ALA A 222 -14.17 7.16 1.11
C ALA A 222 -15.29 6.67 2.04
N TYR A 223 -16.56 6.95 1.74
CA TYR A 223 -17.68 6.34 2.45
C TYR A 223 -17.86 4.88 2.07
N LEU A 224 -17.97 4.60 0.77
CA LEU A 224 -18.23 3.25 0.25
C LEU A 224 -17.15 2.25 0.68
N ASP A 225 -15.88 2.67 0.71
CA ASP A 225 -14.76 1.86 1.19
C ASP A 225 -14.86 1.52 2.70
N ASN A 226 -15.63 2.30 3.46
CA ASN A 226 -15.79 2.19 4.90
C ASN A 226 -17.16 1.62 5.33
N VAL A 227 -18.03 1.29 4.37
CA VAL A 227 -19.33 0.65 4.63
C VAL A 227 -19.11 -0.78 5.13
N PHE A 228 -19.77 -1.13 6.22
CA PHE A 228 -19.78 -2.49 6.76
C PHE A 228 -20.84 -3.33 6.06
N ASP A 229 -20.41 -4.42 5.40
CA ASP A 229 -21.28 -5.51 4.98
C ASP A 229 -21.18 -6.66 5.99
N VAL A 230 -22.09 -6.66 6.96
CA VAL A 230 -22.13 -7.71 7.99
C VAL A 230 -22.47 -9.07 7.37
N GLY A 231 -23.23 -9.11 6.28
CA GLY A 231 -23.56 -10.35 5.58
C GLY A 231 -22.32 -10.97 4.95
N GLY A 232 -21.61 -10.21 4.12
CA GLY A 232 -20.36 -10.65 3.50
C GLY A 232 -19.29 -11.06 4.53
N LEU A 233 -19.15 -10.32 5.63
CA LEU A 233 -18.20 -10.69 6.70
C LEU A 233 -18.55 -12.01 7.38
N LEU A 234 -19.84 -12.36 7.51
CA LEU A 234 -20.26 -13.64 8.07
C LEU A 234 -20.00 -14.79 7.09
N GLU A 235 -20.27 -14.59 5.80
CA GLU A 235 -19.98 -15.56 4.74
C GLU A 235 -18.46 -15.84 4.62
N ASP A 236 -17.63 -14.79 4.71
CA ASP A 236 -16.18 -14.91 4.74
C ASP A 236 -15.68 -15.66 5.98
N ALA A 237 -16.29 -15.42 7.14
CA ALA A 237 -15.95 -16.12 8.38
C ALA A 237 -16.31 -17.62 8.31
N GLU A 238 -17.47 -17.96 7.73
CA GLU A 238 -17.86 -19.34 7.49
C GLU A 238 -16.89 -20.02 6.50
N THR A 239 -16.57 -19.34 5.40
CA THR A 239 -15.61 -19.83 4.40
C THR A 239 -14.22 -20.07 5.01
N LYS A 240 -13.77 -19.18 5.90
CA LYS A 240 -12.52 -19.33 6.65
C LYS A 240 -12.55 -20.57 7.54
N ASN A 241 -13.65 -20.84 8.23
CA ASN A 241 -13.76 -22.03 9.08
C ASN A 241 -13.65 -23.31 8.25
N VAL A 242 -14.34 -23.39 7.11
CA VAL A 242 -14.22 -24.52 6.17
C VAL A 242 -12.78 -24.70 5.69
N ALA A 243 -12.08 -23.60 5.39
CA ALA A 243 -10.67 -23.66 4.98
C ALA A 243 -9.76 -24.17 6.12
N LEU A 244 -10.03 -23.79 7.37
CA LEU A 244 -9.28 -24.28 8.54
C LEU A 244 -9.47 -25.78 8.74
N GLU A 245 -10.69 -26.32 8.56
CA GLU A 245 -10.94 -27.76 8.59
C GLU A 245 -10.10 -28.49 7.52
N LYS A 246 -9.95 -27.91 6.32
CA LYS A 246 -9.08 -28.47 5.28
C LYS A 246 -7.60 -28.39 5.59
N VAL A 247 -7.17 -27.39 6.34
CA VAL A 247 -5.79 -27.32 6.83
C VAL A 247 -5.55 -28.43 7.86
N GLU A 248 -6.48 -28.65 8.78
CA GLU A 248 -6.40 -29.73 9.78
C GLU A 248 -6.36 -31.13 9.12
N GLU A 249 -7.23 -31.39 8.14
CA GLU A 249 -7.19 -32.64 7.35
C GLU A 249 -5.82 -32.86 6.66
N LEU A 250 -5.23 -31.80 6.11
CA LEU A 250 -3.92 -31.88 5.46
C LEU A 250 -2.79 -32.11 6.46
N GLU A 251 -2.85 -31.50 7.64
CA GLU A 251 -1.89 -31.71 8.72
C GLU A 251 -1.92 -33.17 9.22
N GLU A 252 -3.12 -33.75 9.39
CA GLU A 252 -3.27 -35.17 9.72
C GLU A 252 -2.69 -36.08 8.63
N HIS A 253 -2.96 -35.78 7.36
CA HIS A 253 -2.41 -36.54 6.23
C HIS A 253 -0.87 -36.48 6.19
N LEU A 254 -0.28 -35.32 6.46
CA LEU A 254 1.17 -35.16 6.53
C LEU A 254 1.77 -35.94 7.70
N SER A 255 1.11 -35.94 8.86
CA SER A 255 1.52 -36.73 10.02
C SER A 255 1.54 -38.22 9.68
N HIS A 256 0.47 -38.72 9.07
CA HIS A 256 0.36 -40.12 8.66
C HIS A 256 1.42 -40.54 7.63
N LEU A 257 1.69 -39.67 6.65
CA LEU A 257 2.74 -39.93 5.66
C LEU A 257 4.14 -39.91 6.28
N THR A 258 4.37 -39.05 7.27
CA THR A 258 5.65 -38.97 7.98
C THR A 258 5.89 -40.22 8.83
N GLU A 259 4.86 -40.72 9.53
CA GLU A 259 4.94 -41.98 10.27
C GLU A 259 5.23 -43.17 9.35
N LYS A 260 4.52 -43.28 8.22
CA LYS A 260 4.78 -44.30 7.20
C LYS A 260 6.18 -44.24 6.62
N LEU A 261 6.70 -43.04 6.37
CA LEU A 261 8.08 -42.86 5.89
C LEU A 261 9.08 -43.37 6.92
N LEU A 262 8.87 -43.04 8.20
CA LEU A 262 9.72 -43.51 9.29
C LEU A 262 9.69 -45.04 9.43
N ASP A 263 8.51 -45.66 9.31
CA ASP A 263 8.37 -47.13 9.32
C ASP A 263 9.11 -47.78 8.15
N LEU A 264 8.98 -47.24 6.93
CA LEU A 264 9.70 -47.72 5.75
C LEU A 264 11.21 -47.53 5.88
N GLU A 265 11.67 -46.42 6.44
CA GLU A 265 13.08 -46.18 6.73
C GLU A 265 13.62 -47.23 7.73
N ASN A 266 12.87 -47.54 8.79
CA ASN A 266 13.23 -48.55 9.77
C ASN A 266 13.26 -49.97 9.15
N GLU A 267 12.27 -50.32 8.33
CA GLU A 267 12.26 -51.60 7.60
C GLU A 267 13.46 -51.72 6.66
N ASN A 268 13.77 -50.65 5.91
CA ASN A 268 14.91 -50.63 4.99
C ASN A 268 16.23 -50.74 5.74
N MET A 269 16.37 -50.07 6.89
CA MET A 269 17.52 -50.20 7.77
C MET A 269 17.72 -51.64 8.24
N MET A 270 16.64 -52.32 8.66
CA MET A 270 16.69 -53.74 9.05
C MET A 270 17.10 -54.64 7.87
N ARG A 271 16.57 -54.40 6.67
CA ARG A 271 16.95 -55.16 5.47
C ARG A 271 18.42 -54.97 5.12
N VAL A 272 18.94 -53.74 5.21
CA VAL A 272 20.36 -53.45 4.98
C VAL A 272 21.22 -54.20 5.98
N ALA A 273 20.89 -54.14 7.28
CA ALA A 273 21.65 -54.85 8.32
C ALA A 273 21.65 -56.38 8.11
N GLU A 274 20.52 -56.96 7.70
CA GLU A 274 20.45 -58.40 7.39
C GLU A 274 21.28 -58.76 6.16
N LEU A 275 21.25 -57.95 5.10
CA LEU A 275 22.09 -58.15 3.92
C LEU A 275 23.58 -58.02 4.25
N GLU A 276 23.98 -57.05 5.07
CA GLU A 276 25.37 -56.91 5.55
C GLU A 276 25.84 -58.15 6.32
N LYS A 277 24.98 -58.69 7.20
CA LYS A 277 25.26 -59.92 7.93
C LYS A 277 25.43 -61.12 6.99
N GLN A 278 24.57 -61.25 5.97
CA GLN A 278 24.69 -62.30 4.96
C GLN A 278 25.98 -62.17 4.15
N LEU A 279 26.36 -60.93 3.80
CA LEU A 279 27.62 -60.64 3.12
C LEU A 279 28.83 -61.10 3.95
N LEU A 280 28.84 -60.74 5.24
CA LEU A 280 29.91 -61.10 6.16
C LEU A 280 30.02 -62.63 6.35
N GLN A 281 28.88 -63.32 6.37
CA GLN A 281 28.82 -64.77 6.44
C GLN A 281 29.39 -65.42 5.17
N ARG A 282 29.04 -64.88 3.99
CA ARG A 282 29.55 -65.35 2.70
C ARG A 282 31.04 -65.09 2.53
N GLU A 283 31.55 -63.96 3.02
CA GLU A 283 33.00 -63.69 3.05
C GLU A 283 33.74 -64.70 3.91
N LYS A 284 33.22 -65.06 5.09
CA LYS A 284 33.81 -66.12 5.94
C LYS A 284 33.83 -67.48 5.23
N GLU A 285 32.73 -67.86 4.57
CA GLU A 285 32.64 -69.09 3.79
C GLU A 285 33.67 -69.08 2.64
N LEU A 286 33.81 -67.95 1.94
CA LEU A 286 34.77 -67.78 0.85
C LEU A 286 36.22 -67.87 1.35
N GLU A 287 36.51 -67.34 2.53
CA GLU A 287 37.84 -67.44 3.17
C GLU A 287 38.17 -68.89 3.55
N VAL A 288 37.21 -69.64 4.10
CA VAL A 288 37.37 -71.08 4.39
C VAL A 288 37.63 -71.87 3.10
N VAL A 289 36.90 -71.59 2.02
CA VAL A 289 37.13 -72.23 0.72
C VAL A 289 38.51 -71.90 0.17
N LYS A 290 38.97 -70.65 0.26
CA LYS A 290 40.34 -70.25 -0.13
C LYS A 290 41.40 -71.03 0.64
N VAL A 291 41.25 -71.17 1.96
CA VAL A 291 42.19 -71.92 2.81
C VAL A 291 42.23 -73.40 2.43
N CYS A 292 41.07 -74.04 2.23
CA CYS A 292 40.99 -75.42 1.77
C CYS A 292 41.62 -75.61 0.38
N TRP A 293 41.40 -74.68 -0.55
CA TRP A 293 42.00 -74.72 -1.88
C TRP A 293 43.53 -74.53 -1.83
N GLY A 294 44.02 -73.61 -1.00
CA GLY A 294 45.44 -73.39 -0.76
C GLY A 294 46.13 -74.60 -0.12
N ALA A 295 45.45 -75.31 0.79
CA ALA A 295 45.96 -76.53 1.41
C ALA A 295 46.04 -77.73 0.44
N VAL A 296 45.08 -77.85 -0.48
CA VAL A 296 45.13 -78.86 -1.56
C VAL A 296 46.24 -78.57 -2.58
N GLY A 297 46.61 -77.30 -2.79
CA GLY A 297 47.73 -76.91 -3.65
C GLY A 297 49.14 -77.23 -3.10
N ALA A 298 49.27 -77.64 -1.84
CA ALA A 298 50.56 -77.99 -1.22
C ALA A 298 50.91 -79.49 -1.34
N VAL A 299 50.01 -80.34 -1.82
CA VAL A 299 50.31 -81.72 -2.23
C VAL A 299 50.43 -81.72 -3.75
N GLY A 300 51.65 -81.99 -4.24
CA GLY A 300 52.03 -81.82 -5.63
C GLY A 300 51.15 -82.54 -6.65
N SER A 301 51.20 -81.98 -7.87
CA SER A 301 50.58 -82.43 -9.13
C SER A 301 49.15 -81.91 -9.35
N GLY A 302 49.06 -80.70 -9.92
CA GLY A 302 47.76 -80.06 -10.21
C GLY A 302 47.73 -79.11 -11.40
N GLU A 303 48.75 -79.08 -12.27
CA GLU A 303 48.73 -78.22 -13.48
C GLU A 303 47.69 -78.69 -14.53
N GLY A 304 47.14 -79.91 -14.39
CA GLY A 304 46.06 -80.42 -15.26
C GLY A 304 44.64 -79.99 -14.84
N MET A 305 44.38 -79.79 -13.55
CA MET A 305 43.02 -79.53 -13.02
C MET A 305 42.60 -78.07 -13.10
N ILE A 306 43.55 -77.15 -13.27
CA ILE A 306 43.27 -75.72 -13.45
C ILE A 306 42.65 -75.46 -14.83
N LYS A 307 43.09 -76.19 -15.87
CA LYS A 307 42.50 -76.09 -17.22
C LYS A 307 41.11 -76.71 -17.29
N GLU A 308 40.87 -77.82 -16.58
CA GLU A 308 39.56 -78.50 -16.59
C GLU A 308 38.48 -77.70 -15.83
N LYS A 309 38.86 -77.02 -14.73
CA LYS A 309 37.92 -76.24 -13.92
C LYS A 309 37.60 -74.87 -14.53
N ASP A 310 38.54 -74.24 -15.24
CA ASP A 310 38.28 -73.05 -16.08
C ASP A 310 37.44 -73.39 -17.32
N GLU A 311 37.60 -74.59 -17.89
CA GLU A 311 36.74 -75.08 -18.98
C GLU A 311 35.32 -75.43 -18.50
N ALA A 312 35.16 -75.95 -17.28
CA ALA A 312 33.85 -76.22 -16.68
C ALA A 312 33.09 -74.92 -16.32
N PHE A 313 33.79 -73.89 -15.84
CA PHE A 313 33.20 -72.57 -15.56
C PHE A 313 32.83 -71.83 -16.85
N ARG A 314 33.63 -71.98 -17.91
CA ARG A 314 33.34 -71.45 -19.26
C ARG A 314 32.23 -72.22 -19.98
N ARG A 315 32.06 -73.52 -19.73
CA ARG A 315 30.92 -74.31 -20.22
C ARG A 315 29.60 -73.97 -19.51
N HIS A 316 29.64 -73.53 -18.25
CA HIS A 316 28.42 -73.14 -17.51
C HIS A 316 27.94 -71.71 -17.78
N TYR A 317 28.82 -70.80 -18.23
CA TYR A 317 28.49 -69.39 -18.44
C TYR A 317 28.92 -68.80 -19.80
N GLY A 318 29.29 -69.64 -20.77
CA GLY A 318 29.78 -69.19 -22.07
C GLY A 318 29.07 -69.84 -23.26
N SER A 319 27.89 -69.33 -23.62
CA SER A 319 27.36 -69.44 -24.99
C SER A 319 26.43 -68.26 -25.31
N GLU A 320 26.95 -67.37 -26.17
CA GLU A 320 26.33 -66.46 -27.16
C GLU A 320 25.01 -65.66 -26.87
N PRO A 321 24.95 -64.34 -27.15
CA PRO A 321 23.69 -63.58 -27.26
C PRO A 321 23.05 -63.85 -28.63
N PRO A 322 21.71 -63.93 -28.89
CA PRO A 322 20.61 -62.96 -28.58
C PRO A 322 19.22 -63.70 -28.38
N PRO A 323 17.97 -63.19 -28.55
CA PRO A 323 17.44 -61.89 -28.97
C PRO A 323 16.41 -61.22 -28.02
N VAL A 324 16.16 -59.93 -28.26
CA VAL A 324 14.94 -59.22 -27.77
C VAL A 324 13.72 -59.84 -28.47
N PRO A 325 12.62 -60.17 -27.77
CA PRO A 325 11.40 -59.36 -27.96
C PRO A 325 10.42 -59.30 -26.76
N SER A 326 9.66 -58.20 -26.73
CA SER A 326 8.22 -58.01 -26.44
C SER A 326 7.40 -59.01 -25.58
N ALA A 327 6.63 -58.44 -24.63
CA ALA A 327 5.24 -58.74 -24.17
C ALA A 327 4.82 -60.21 -23.87
N GLU A 328 4.38 -60.56 -22.64
CA GLU A 328 2.98 -60.69 -22.11
C GLU A 328 3.02 -61.60 -20.84
N PRO A 329 1.95 -61.87 -20.04
CA PRO A 329 0.71 -61.17 -19.64
C PRO A 329 0.59 -61.07 -18.06
N PRO A 330 -0.54 -60.63 -17.44
CA PRO A 330 -0.64 -60.27 -16.01
C PRO A 330 -1.01 -61.45 -15.07
N PRO A 331 -0.97 -61.29 -13.72
CA PRO A 331 -1.56 -62.25 -12.78
C PRO A 331 -3.11 -62.18 -12.76
N PRO A 332 -3.79 -63.24 -12.26
CA PRO A 332 -5.15 -63.60 -12.67
C PRO A 332 -6.26 -62.78 -12.01
N GLN A 333 -7.30 -62.47 -12.78
CA GLN A 333 -8.61 -62.06 -12.28
C GLN A 333 -9.38 -63.27 -11.71
N PRO A 334 -10.21 -63.08 -10.67
CA PRO A 334 -11.36 -63.94 -10.38
C PRO A 334 -12.59 -63.53 -11.24
N GLU A 335 -13.26 -64.50 -11.88
CA GLU A 335 -14.61 -64.34 -12.48
C GLU A 335 -15.72 -64.90 -11.53
N PRO A 336 -17.04 -64.87 -11.85
CA PRO A 336 -17.97 -63.81 -11.45
C PRO A 336 -19.22 -64.31 -10.68
N SER A 337 -19.85 -63.44 -9.88
CA SER A 337 -21.30 -63.52 -9.56
C SER A 337 -21.82 -62.14 -9.15
N GLU A 338 -22.86 -61.66 -9.86
CA GLU A 338 -24.01 -60.77 -9.51
C GLU A 338 -23.89 -59.83 -8.28
N GLU A 339 -24.22 -58.53 -8.27
CA GLU A 339 -25.38 -57.81 -8.86
C GLU A 339 -25.20 -56.26 -8.64
N THR A 340 -25.28 -55.42 -9.71
CA THR A 340 -25.81 -54.01 -9.77
C THR A 340 -25.26 -52.83 -8.91
N PRO A 341 -25.57 -51.53 -9.23
CA PRO A 341 -25.41 -50.78 -10.47
C PRO A 341 -24.54 -49.49 -10.33
N ARG A 342 -24.07 -48.98 -11.46
CA ARG A 342 -23.14 -47.84 -11.68
C ARG A 342 -23.83 -46.45 -11.56
N PRO A 343 -23.14 -45.39 -11.08
CA PRO A 343 -23.32 -44.00 -11.56
C PRO A 343 -22.29 -43.67 -12.67
N PRO A 344 -22.51 -42.62 -13.48
CA PRO A 344 -21.82 -42.43 -14.76
C PRO A 344 -20.38 -41.90 -14.62
N VAL A 345 -19.48 -42.43 -15.44
CA VAL A 345 -18.10 -41.96 -15.61
C VAL A 345 -18.08 -40.81 -16.61
N LEU A 346 -17.56 -39.67 -16.21
CA LEU A 346 -17.05 -38.62 -17.11
C LEU A 346 -15.59 -38.96 -17.49
N PRO A 347 -15.11 -38.56 -18.69
CA PRO A 347 -13.83 -39.01 -19.23
C PRO A 347 -12.62 -38.50 -18.40
N PRO A 348 -11.46 -39.20 -18.44
CA PRO A 348 -10.27 -38.80 -17.73
C PRO A 348 -9.64 -37.59 -18.41
N VAL A 349 -9.48 -36.49 -17.66
CA VAL A 349 -8.58 -35.41 -18.06
C VAL A 349 -7.20 -35.77 -17.48
N GLU A 350 -6.21 -35.88 -18.36
CA GLU A 350 -4.79 -35.93 -18.03
C GLU A 350 -4.47 -34.89 -16.94
N ALA A 351 -4.05 -35.36 -15.76
CA ALA A 351 -3.47 -34.51 -14.74
C ALA A 351 -2.06 -34.08 -15.23
N ALA A 352 -2.01 -32.92 -15.87
CA ALA A 352 -0.77 -32.20 -16.11
C ALA A 352 -0.05 -31.90 -14.77
N PRO A 353 1.29 -31.87 -14.75
CA PRO A 353 2.05 -31.52 -13.54
C PRO A 353 1.66 -30.13 -13.01
N PRO A 354 1.78 -29.87 -11.70
CA PRO A 354 1.38 -28.59 -11.11
C PRO A 354 2.16 -27.44 -11.76
N PRO A 355 1.50 -26.31 -12.09
CA PRO A 355 2.19 -25.16 -12.65
C PRO A 355 3.14 -24.55 -11.60
N PRO A 356 4.33 -24.08 -12.01
CA PRO A 356 5.25 -23.39 -11.12
C PRO A 356 4.62 -22.10 -10.57
N PRO A 357 5.03 -21.65 -9.38
CA PRO A 357 4.52 -20.40 -8.79
C PRO A 357 4.79 -19.21 -9.72
N PRO A 358 3.88 -18.22 -9.80
CA PRO A 358 4.09 -17.05 -10.62
C PRO A 358 5.33 -16.28 -10.12
N PRO A 359 6.24 -15.87 -11.03
CA PRO A 359 7.36 -15.03 -10.64
C PRO A 359 6.85 -13.68 -10.13
N PRO A 360 7.54 -13.05 -9.16
CA PRO A 360 7.23 -11.68 -8.76
C PRO A 360 7.31 -10.74 -9.97
N PRO A 361 6.49 -9.68 -10.03
CA PRO A 361 6.53 -8.73 -11.14
C PRO A 361 7.93 -8.14 -11.26
N LEU A 362 8.59 -8.42 -12.39
CA LEU A 362 9.87 -7.83 -12.74
C LEU A 362 9.70 -6.30 -12.83
N PRO A 363 10.61 -5.49 -12.24
CA PRO A 363 10.62 -4.06 -12.48
C PRO A 363 10.86 -3.79 -13.98
N PRO A 364 10.27 -2.72 -14.55
CA PRO A 364 10.45 -2.38 -15.95
C PRO A 364 11.95 -2.20 -16.28
N PRO A 365 12.43 -2.68 -17.44
CA PRO A 365 13.83 -2.54 -17.81
C PRO A 365 14.20 -1.06 -17.91
N ALA A 366 15.31 -0.69 -17.26
CA ALA A 366 15.88 0.64 -17.37
C ALA A 366 16.26 0.93 -18.84
N PRO A 367 16.02 2.15 -19.35
CA PRO A 367 16.45 2.53 -20.68
C PRO A 367 17.98 2.44 -20.81
N PRO A 368 18.52 1.92 -21.93
CA PRO A 368 19.96 1.82 -22.12
C PRO A 368 20.59 3.22 -22.13
N LEU A 369 21.58 3.42 -21.25
CA LEU A 369 22.47 4.57 -21.29
C LEU A 369 23.20 4.61 -22.64
N PRO A 370 23.24 5.74 -23.35
CA PRO A 370 23.93 5.83 -24.64
C PRO A 370 25.43 5.62 -24.43
N GLY A 371 25.92 4.48 -24.90
CA GLY A 371 27.33 4.21 -25.07
C GLY A 371 27.96 5.23 -26.01
N LYS A 372 29.14 5.71 -25.61
CA LYS A 372 30.03 6.52 -26.44
C LYS A 372 30.44 5.71 -27.67
N CYS A 373 30.16 6.22 -28.86
CA CYS A 373 30.81 5.79 -30.10
C CYS A 373 31.65 6.93 -30.70
N PRO A 374 32.77 6.61 -31.36
CA PRO A 374 33.83 7.53 -31.75
C PRO A 374 33.48 8.29 -33.07
N PRO A 375 34.20 9.38 -33.42
CA PRO A 375 33.85 10.20 -34.58
C PRO A 375 34.28 9.54 -35.90
N ALA A 376 33.44 9.66 -36.94
CA ALA A 376 33.78 9.35 -38.33
C ALA A 376 34.12 10.64 -39.11
N PRO A 377 35.00 10.57 -40.14
CA PRO A 377 35.47 11.71 -40.93
C PRO A 377 34.48 12.09 -42.07
N PRO A 378 34.64 13.25 -42.74
CA PRO A 378 33.61 13.85 -43.58
C PRO A 378 33.70 13.43 -45.06
N LEU A 379 32.56 13.44 -45.77
CA LEU A 379 32.53 13.48 -47.24
C LEU A 379 31.55 14.54 -47.78
N PRO A 380 31.82 15.11 -48.97
CA PRO A 380 31.16 16.32 -49.48
C PRO A 380 30.08 16.07 -50.54
N GLY A 381 29.02 16.88 -50.48
CA GLY A 381 28.29 17.51 -51.60
C GLY A 381 27.59 16.65 -52.67
N ALA A 382 26.26 16.75 -52.76
CA ALA A 382 25.48 17.17 -53.95
C ALA A 382 23.98 16.79 -53.81
N SER A 383 23.11 17.70 -54.25
CA SER A 383 21.64 17.59 -54.26
C SER A 383 21.11 16.96 -55.59
N PRO A 384 19.80 17.04 -55.93
CA PRO A 384 18.76 16.02 -55.67
C PRO A 384 18.10 15.48 -56.97
N SER A 385 17.28 14.40 -56.91
CA SER A 385 16.04 14.24 -57.71
C SER A 385 15.27 12.93 -57.47
N ILE A 386 14.01 13.10 -57.03
CA ILE A 386 12.73 12.49 -57.45
C ILE A 386 12.72 11.02 -57.92
N ALA A 387 11.99 10.16 -57.18
CA ALA A 387 11.23 9.05 -57.74
C ALA A 387 9.92 8.85 -56.94
N LEU A 388 8.81 8.82 -57.67
CA LEU A 388 7.43 8.61 -57.21
C LEU A 388 7.17 7.12 -56.97
N THR A 389 6.50 6.76 -55.87
CA THR A 389 5.72 5.52 -55.79
C THR A 389 4.59 5.68 -54.77
N VAL A 390 3.40 5.30 -55.22
CA VAL A 390 2.10 5.39 -54.55
C VAL A 390 1.98 4.35 -53.44
N GLY A 391 1.40 4.76 -52.30
CA GLY A 391 0.61 3.87 -51.45
C GLY A 391 1.33 3.15 -50.31
N LEU A 392 1.80 3.90 -49.31
CA LEU A 392 1.83 3.53 -47.89
C LEU A 392 2.08 4.86 -47.14
N SER A 393 1.15 5.29 -46.28
CA SER A 393 1.33 6.49 -45.44
C SER A 393 2.43 6.22 -44.42
N ALA A 394 3.69 6.33 -44.85
CA ALA A 394 4.85 6.25 -43.98
C ALA A 394 4.84 7.48 -43.08
N ILE A 395 4.59 7.25 -41.79
CA ILE A 395 4.62 8.26 -40.73
C ILE A 395 6.04 8.86 -40.72
N ARG A 396 6.20 10.05 -41.32
CA ARG A 396 7.46 10.80 -41.30
C ARG A 396 7.76 11.19 -39.86
N ILE A 397 8.84 10.66 -39.29
CA ILE A 397 9.38 11.12 -38.01
C ILE A 397 9.74 12.61 -38.18
N LYS A 398 8.92 13.50 -37.61
CA LYS A 398 9.10 14.95 -37.73
C LYS A 398 10.35 15.38 -36.94
N LYS A 399 11.12 16.31 -37.50
CA LYS A 399 12.35 16.81 -36.86
C LYS A 399 11.97 17.68 -35.64
N PRO A 400 12.71 17.57 -34.52
CA PRO A 400 12.46 18.41 -33.35
C PRO A 400 12.67 19.89 -33.70
N ILE A 401 11.72 20.73 -33.31
CA ILE A 401 11.76 22.18 -33.50
C ILE A 401 12.84 22.75 -32.56
N LYS A 402 13.71 23.59 -33.09
CA LYS A 402 14.74 24.29 -32.31
C LYS A 402 14.14 25.58 -31.75
N THR A 403 14.17 25.74 -30.43
CA THR A 403 13.75 26.98 -29.76
C THR A 403 14.97 27.80 -29.30
N LYS A 404 14.84 29.12 -29.27
CA LYS A 404 15.86 30.06 -28.77
C LYS A 404 15.93 30.04 -27.25
N PHE A 405 14.79 29.89 -26.57
CA PHE A 405 14.71 29.80 -25.12
C PHE A 405 14.30 28.40 -24.64
N ARG A 406 14.77 28.00 -23.44
CA ARG A 406 14.25 26.82 -22.75
C ARG A 406 12.82 27.09 -22.27
N LEU A 407 11.87 26.36 -22.84
CA LEU A 407 10.46 26.39 -22.47
C LEU A 407 10.15 25.36 -21.37
N PRO A 408 9.07 25.55 -20.58
CA PRO A 408 8.56 24.57 -19.64
C PRO A 408 8.35 23.23 -20.33
N VAL A 409 8.81 22.15 -19.70
CA VAL A 409 8.52 20.81 -20.18
C VAL A 409 7.04 20.55 -19.96
N PHE A 410 6.33 20.24 -21.04
CA PHE A 410 4.94 19.84 -20.96
C PHE A 410 4.90 18.36 -20.57
N ASN A 411 4.36 18.06 -19.39
CA ASN A 411 4.33 16.70 -18.84
C ASN A 411 3.20 15.87 -19.44
N TRP A 412 3.25 15.68 -20.76
CA TRP A 412 2.33 14.82 -21.50
C TRP A 412 2.96 13.45 -21.79
N THR A 413 2.11 12.45 -21.99
CA THR A 413 2.53 11.16 -22.49
C THR A 413 2.37 11.16 -24.01
N ALA A 414 3.48 11.34 -24.73
CA ALA A 414 3.46 11.34 -26.19
C ALA A 414 3.11 9.94 -26.75
N LEU A 415 2.21 9.90 -27.74
CA LEU A 415 1.90 8.66 -28.45
C LEU A 415 3.12 8.19 -29.26
N LYS A 416 3.40 6.88 -29.22
CA LYS A 416 4.45 6.30 -30.07
C LYS A 416 4.02 6.38 -31.54
N PRO A 417 4.94 6.53 -32.51
CA PRO A 417 4.59 6.60 -33.93
C PRO A 417 3.69 5.45 -34.42
N SER A 418 3.85 4.25 -33.86
CA SER A 418 2.99 3.09 -34.17
C SER A 418 1.54 3.23 -33.70
N GLN A 419 1.26 4.13 -32.76
CA GLN A 419 -0.07 4.38 -32.17
C GLN A 419 -0.80 5.56 -32.83
N ILE A 420 -0.16 6.26 -33.77
CA ILE A 420 -0.72 7.49 -34.39
C ILE A 420 -1.66 7.15 -35.55
N SER A 421 -1.42 6.04 -36.25
CA SER A 421 -2.23 5.64 -37.41
C SER A 421 -3.69 5.40 -37.01
N GLY A 422 -4.63 6.08 -37.67
CA GLY A 422 -6.07 5.98 -37.39
C GLY A 422 -6.58 6.87 -36.26
N THR A 423 -5.73 7.76 -35.72
CA THR A 423 -6.13 8.78 -34.74
C THR A 423 -6.29 10.14 -35.39
N VAL A 424 -6.95 11.08 -34.73
CA VAL A 424 -7.05 12.49 -35.20
C VAL A 424 -5.67 13.12 -35.47
N PHE A 425 -4.62 12.62 -34.82
CA PHE A 425 -3.24 13.07 -34.99
C PHE A 425 -2.58 12.65 -36.30
N SER A 426 -3.16 11.71 -37.07
CA SER A 426 -2.63 11.36 -38.39
C SER A 426 -2.95 12.38 -39.49
N GLU A 427 -4.01 13.17 -39.31
CA GLU A 427 -4.48 14.17 -40.28
C GLU A 427 -4.06 15.61 -39.92
N LEU A 428 -3.37 15.77 -38.78
CA LEU A 428 -2.91 17.07 -38.30
C LEU A 428 -1.62 17.53 -39.03
N ASP A 429 -1.75 18.67 -39.70
CA ASP A 429 -0.65 19.32 -40.43
C ASP A 429 0.05 20.38 -39.57
N ASP A 430 1.07 19.95 -38.83
CA ASP A 430 1.87 20.82 -37.97
C ASP A 430 2.57 21.97 -38.74
N GLU A 431 2.84 21.83 -40.04
CA GLU A 431 3.53 22.89 -40.82
C GLU A 431 2.65 24.13 -40.96
N ARG A 432 1.35 23.93 -41.24
CA ARG A 432 0.37 25.03 -41.30
C ARG A 432 0.19 25.73 -39.95
N VAL A 433 0.17 24.94 -38.87
CA VAL A 433 0.06 25.48 -37.50
C VAL A 433 1.31 26.30 -37.15
N LEU A 434 2.51 25.86 -37.55
CA LEU A 434 3.75 26.60 -37.30
C LEU A 434 3.88 27.89 -38.12
N GLU A 435 3.27 27.97 -39.30
CA GLU A 435 3.22 29.20 -40.12
C GLU A 435 2.27 30.26 -39.52
N ASP A 436 1.16 29.83 -38.91
CA ASP A 436 0.16 30.72 -38.31
C ASP A 436 0.55 31.22 -36.90
N LEU A 437 1.49 30.54 -36.21
CA LEU A 437 1.94 30.92 -34.88
C LEU A 437 3.22 31.78 -34.90
N ASP A 438 3.15 32.94 -34.23
CA ASP A 438 4.32 33.75 -33.91
C ASP A 438 5.17 33.08 -32.82
N LEU A 439 6.12 32.25 -33.25
CA LEU A 439 7.04 31.50 -32.40
C LEU A 439 7.95 32.41 -31.57
N GLU A 440 8.33 33.59 -32.07
CA GLU A 440 9.25 34.49 -31.36
C GLU A 440 8.56 35.08 -30.12
N ARG A 441 7.34 35.56 -30.29
CA ARG A 441 6.52 36.04 -29.16
C ARG A 441 6.14 34.92 -28.21
N PHE A 442 5.81 33.73 -28.72
CA PHE A 442 5.49 32.57 -27.89
C PHE A 442 6.66 32.18 -26.99
N GLU A 443 7.86 32.07 -27.55
CA GLU A 443 9.03 31.70 -26.77
C GLU A 443 9.40 32.74 -25.71
N GLU A 444 9.22 34.03 -26.01
CA GLU A 444 9.51 35.10 -25.06
C GLU A 444 8.56 35.07 -23.84
N LEU A 445 7.27 34.79 -24.07
CA LEU A 445 6.25 34.72 -23.02
C LEU A 445 6.41 33.48 -22.14
N PHE A 446 6.79 32.36 -22.72
CA PHE A 446 6.85 31.07 -22.03
C PHE A 446 8.26 30.64 -21.63
N LYS A 447 9.29 31.47 -21.77
CA LYS A 447 10.65 31.11 -21.33
C LYS A 447 10.73 30.82 -19.83
N THR A 448 11.47 29.77 -19.47
CA THR A 448 11.77 29.46 -18.06
C THR A 448 12.80 30.44 -17.48
N LYS A 449 12.73 30.68 -16.16
CA LYS A 449 13.72 31.51 -15.44
C LYS A 449 15.14 30.90 -15.46
N ALA A 450 15.24 29.60 -15.65
CA ALA A 450 16.49 28.87 -15.78
C ALA A 450 16.88 28.75 -17.27
N GLN A 451 17.15 29.88 -17.91
CA GLN A 451 17.95 29.86 -19.13
C GLN A 451 19.37 29.50 -18.67
N GLY A 452 19.84 28.29 -18.99
CA GLY A 452 21.25 27.97 -18.82
C GLY A 452 22.13 28.99 -19.56
N PRO A 453 23.46 28.98 -19.36
CA PRO A 453 24.35 29.87 -20.11
C PRO A 453 23.99 29.76 -21.60
N ALA A 454 23.77 30.92 -22.24
CA ALA A 454 23.38 31.00 -23.64
C ALA A 454 24.30 30.08 -24.46
N LEU A 455 23.70 29.31 -25.38
CA LEU A 455 24.44 28.50 -26.33
C LEU A 455 25.15 29.43 -27.32
N ASP A 456 26.25 30.05 -26.89
CA ASP A 456 27.26 30.58 -27.79
C ASP A 456 28.29 29.47 -28.05
N LEU A 457 28.30 29.02 -29.29
CA LEU A 457 29.40 28.25 -29.85
C LEU A 457 30.66 29.13 -29.85
N VAL A 458 31.79 28.52 -29.49
CA VAL A 458 33.20 29.00 -29.58
C VAL A 458 33.77 29.62 -28.29
N CYS A 459 34.32 28.79 -27.38
CA CYS A 459 35.73 28.80 -26.94
C CYS A 459 35.96 27.79 -25.80
N ALA A 460 37.07 27.06 -25.85
CA ALA A 460 37.47 26.03 -24.90
C ALA A 460 38.04 26.61 -23.58
N LYS A 461 37.70 25.99 -22.43
CA LYS A 461 38.66 25.38 -21.46
C LYS A 461 38.02 25.11 -20.08
N SER A 462 38.18 23.85 -19.66
CA SER A 462 38.37 23.33 -18.29
C SER A 462 37.60 23.96 -17.11
N LYS A 463 36.65 23.17 -16.57
CA LYS A 463 36.53 23.03 -15.10
C LYS A 463 36.01 21.64 -14.75
N ALA A 464 36.86 20.87 -14.06
CA ALA A 464 36.57 19.54 -13.56
C ALA A 464 35.47 19.61 -12.50
N ALA A 465 34.38 18.87 -12.69
CA ALA A 465 33.43 18.58 -11.63
C ALA A 465 34.05 17.48 -10.74
N GLN A 466 34.25 17.82 -9.47
CA GLN A 466 34.71 16.91 -8.43
C GLN A 466 33.77 15.69 -8.37
N LYS A 467 34.28 14.51 -8.70
CA LYS A 467 33.57 13.24 -8.59
C LYS A 467 33.53 12.86 -7.11
N VAL A 468 32.40 13.11 -6.43
CA VAL A 468 32.16 12.57 -5.08
C VAL A 468 32.08 11.05 -5.19
N ALA A 469 32.85 10.33 -4.37
CA ALA A 469 32.89 8.87 -4.37
C ALA A 469 31.50 8.29 -4.03
N THR A 470 31.03 7.35 -4.84
CA THR A 470 29.76 6.63 -4.61
C THR A 470 29.95 5.68 -3.43
N LYS A 471 29.41 6.04 -2.25
CA LYS A 471 29.39 5.17 -1.07
C LYS A 471 28.55 3.91 -1.37
N VAL A 472 28.92 2.77 -0.78
CA VAL A 472 28.21 1.50 -0.88
C VAL A 472 26.99 1.51 0.05
N THR A 473 25.80 1.26 -0.49
CA THR A 473 24.55 1.12 0.28
C THR A 473 24.07 -0.32 0.25
N LEU A 474 23.79 -0.92 1.41
CA LEU A 474 23.28 -2.29 1.55
C LEU A 474 21.78 -2.30 1.87
N LEU A 475 21.28 -1.24 2.49
CA LEU A 475 19.86 -0.99 2.67
C LEU A 475 19.16 -0.65 1.34
N GLU A 476 17.88 -0.99 1.25
CA GLU A 476 17.02 -0.55 0.16
C GLU A 476 16.90 0.99 0.14
N ALA A 477 16.82 1.58 -1.06
CA ALA A 477 16.98 3.02 -1.27
C ALA A 477 15.92 3.87 -0.54
N ASN A 478 14.65 3.45 -0.53
CA ASN A 478 13.60 4.17 0.19
C ASN A 478 13.76 4.02 1.71
N ARG A 479 14.14 2.82 2.17
CA ARG A 479 14.42 2.55 3.58
C ARG A 479 15.59 3.39 4.09
N ALA A 480 16.70 3.45 3.36
CA ALA A 480 17.84 4.30 3.67
C ALA A 480 17.46 5.79 3.69
N LYS A 481 16.69 6.26 2.70
CA LYS A 481 16.20 7.65 2.64
C LYS A 481 15.31 8.00 3.83
N ASN A 482 14.37 7.14 4.20
CA ASN A 482 13.45 7.37 5.33
C ASN A 482 14.21 7.37 6.67
N LEU A 483 15.21 6.49 6.80
CA LEU A 483 16.10 6.46 7.96
C LEU A 483 16.93 7.75 8.02
N ALA A 484 17.50 8.21 6.91
CA ALA A 484 18.27 9.45 6.83
C ALA A 484 17.44 10.68 7.26
N ILE A 485 16.19 10.77 6.81
CA ILE A 485 15.27 11.84 7.22
C ILE A 485 15.02 11.80 8.73
N THR A 486 14.79 10.60 9.27
CA THR A 486 14.54 10.39 10.70
C THR A 486 15.77 10.79 11.53
N LEU A 487 16.96 10.31 11.17
CA LEU A 487 18.21 10.65 11.85
C LEU A 487 18.54 12.15 11.77
N ARG A 488 18.23 12.80 10.64
CA ARG A 488 18.42 14.25 10.48
C ARG A 488 17.50 15.06 11.40
N LYS A 489 16.27 14.59 11.64
CA LYS A 489 15.35 15.18 12.63
C LYS A 489 15.87 15.01 14.07
N ALA A 490 16.59 13.93 14.34
CA ALA A 490 17.18 13.65 15.65
C ALA A 490 18.33 14.59 16.01
N GLY A 491 19.13 15.00 15.01
CA GLY A 491 20.31 15.85 15.20
C GLY A 491 21.42 15.22 16.04
N ARG A 492 21.40 13.89 16.23
CA ARG A 492 22.31 13.14 17.11
C ARG A 492 23.14 12.14 16.31
N SER A 493 24.34 11.85 16.79
CA SER A 493 25.20 10.84 16.18
C SER A 493 24.72 9.42 16.48
N ALA A 494 25.11 8.48 15.62
CA ALA A 494 24.77 7.07 15.76
C ALA A 494 25.18 6.48 17.12
N ASP A 495 26.38 6.85 17.60
CA ASP A 495 26.88 6.39 18.89
C ASP A 495 26.10 6.99 20.07
N GLU A 496 25.67 8.26 19.98
CA GLU A 496 24.83 8.89 21.02
C GLU A 496 23.48 8.20 21.14
N ILE A 497 22.84 7.90 20.00
CA ILE A 497 21.57 7.19 19.96
C ILE A 497 21.74 5.79 20.57
N CYS A 498 22.76 5.04 20.16
CA CYS A 498 23.00 3.70 20.69
C CYS A 498 23.34 3.72 22.20
N ARG A 499 24.09 4.71 22.68
CA ARG A 499 24.38 4.89 24.12
C ARG A 499 23.13 5.26 24.92
N ALA A 500 22.30 6.17 24.41
CA ALA A 500 21.04 6.55 25.04
C ALA A 500 20.12 5.33 25.20
N ILE A 501 20.08 4.44 24.22
CA ILE A 501 19.32 3.17 24.30
C ILE A 501 19.91 2.22 25.34
N HIS A 502 21.24 2.16 25.47
CA HIS A 502 21.87 1.33 26.50
C HIS A 502 21.59 1.83 27.93
N THR A 503 21.44 3.15 28.10
CA THR A 503 21.29 3.82 29.40
C THR A 503 19.85 4.23 29.73
N PHE A 504 18.89 3.96 28.83
CA PHE A 504 17.48 4.37 28.93
C PHE A 504 17.31 5.89 29.13
N ASP A 505 18.15 6.69 28.46
CA ASP A 505 18.15 8.14 28.60
C ASP A 505 17.09 8.81 27.71
N LEU A 506 15.96 9.17 28.31
CA LEU A 506 14.86 9.87 27.66
C LEU A 506 15.10 11.38 27.45
N ALA A 507 16.10 11.97 28.12
CA ALA A 507 16.47 13.37 27.88
C ALA A 507 17.27 13.49 26.58
N THR A 508 18.17 12.54 26.34
CA THR A 508 18.88 12.44 25.06
C THR A 508 18.01 11.81 23.98
N LEU A 509 17.09 10.89 24.27
CA LEU A 509 16.24 10.27 23.24
C LEU A 509 14.76 10.42 23.59
N PRO A 510 14.08 11.48 23.10
CA PRO A 510 12.69 11.73 23.45
C PRO A 510 11.76 10.64 22.90
N VAL A 511 10.63 10.43 23.58
CA VAL A 511 9.68 9.35 23.35
C VAL A 511 9.18 9.30 21.91
N ASP A 512 8.76 10.44 21.34
CA ASP A 512 8.34 10.57 19.94
C ASP A 512 9.40 10.03 18.97
N PHE A 513 10.67 10.25 19.30
CA PHE A 513 11.78 9.79 18.47
C PHE A 513 12.05 8.30 18.66
N VAL A 514 11.91 7.78 19.89
CA VAL A 514 11.98 6.34 20.17
C VAL A 514 10.91 5.59 19.34
N GLU A 515 9.67 6.07 19.32
CA GLU A 515 8.58 5.50 18.53
C GLU A 515 8.84 5.57 17.02
N CYS A 516 9.39 6.69 16.53
CA CYS A 516 9.85 6.78 15.15
C CYS A 516 10.93 5.75 14.82
N LEU A 517 11.91 5.58 15.72
CA LEU A 517 13.05 4.69 15.51
C LEU A 517 12.67 3.21 15.62
N MET A 518 11.61 2.87 16.37
CA MET A 518 11.04 1.51 16.40
C MET A 518 10.56 1.02 15.02
N ARG A 519 10.16 1.93 14.12
CA ARG A 519 9.79 1.57 12.73
C ARG A 519 11.00 1.14 11.88
N PHE A 520 12.21 1.43 12.36
CA PHE A 520 13.49 1.13 11.69
C PHE A 520 14.28 0.04 12.42
N LEU A 521 13.63 -0.81 13.22
CA LEU A 521 14.30 -2.00 13.76
C LEU A 521 14.90 -2.82 12.61
N PRO A 522 16.19 -3.25 12.70
CA PRO A 522 16.83 -4.01 11.65
C PRO A 522 16.11 -5.34 11.42
N THR A 523 15.82 -5.68 10.17
CA THR A 523 15.30 -7.01 9.86
C THR A 523 16.41 -8.06 9.98
N GLU A 524 16.05 -9.34 10.15
CA GLU A 524 17.06 -10.41 10.23
C GLU A 524 17.92 -10.50 8.96
N ALA A 525 17.33 -10.26 7.79
CA ALA A 525 18.02 -10.20 6.51
C ALA A 525 19.05 -9.05 6.45
N GLU A 526 18.66 -7.85 6.89
CA GLU A 526 19.53 -6.67 6.93
C GLU A 526 20.68 -6.86 7.93
N ALA A 527 20.38 -7.34 9.13
CA ALA A 527 21.38 -7.63 10.14
C ALA A 527 22.40 -8.68 9.66
N LYS A 528 21.94 -9.71 8.93
CA LYS A 528 22.81 -10.72 8.32
C LYS A 528 23.69 -10.13 7.22
N ALA A 529 23.14 -9.31 6.34
CA ALA A 529 23.89 -8.65 5.27
C ALA A 529 24.99 -7.72 5.81
N LEU A 530 24.65 -6.90 6.82
CA LEU A 530 25.59 -5.99 7.47
C LEU A 530 26.68 -6.73 8.25
N ARG A 531 26.34 -7.80 8.99
CA ARG A 531 27.32 -8.64 9.69
C ARG A 531 28.23 -9.40 8.73
N GLN A 532 27.73 -9.83 7.58
CA GLN A 532 28.53 -10.48 6.55
C GLN A 532 29.53 -9.49 5.93
N TYR A 533 29.10 -8.26 5.66
CA TYR A 533 29.99 -7.20 5.16
C TYR A 533 31.12 -6.86 6.16
N GLU A 534 30.80 -6.80 7.46
CA GLU A 534 31.79 -6.63 8.53
C GLU A 534 32.75 -7.83 8.63
N ARG A 535 32.23 -9.06 8.52
CA ARG A 535 33.02 -10.29 8.57
C ARG A 535 34.02 -10.40 7.42
N GLU A 536 33.65 -9.91 6.24
CA GLU A 536 34.49 -9.88 5.04
C GLU A 536 35.62 -8.83 5.12
N ARG A 537 35.76 -8.10 6.24
CA ARG A 537 36.76 -7.05 6.49
C ARG A 537 36.80 -5.97 5.41
N LYS A 538 35.64 -5.67 4.82
CA LYS A 538 35.49 -4.55 3.87
C LYS A 538 35.57 -3.22 4.63
N PRO A 539 36.13 -2.17 4.03
CA PRO A 539 36.27 -0.86 4.68
C PRO A 539 34.90 -0.28 5.05
N LEU A 540 34.67 -0.08 6.36
CA LEU A 540 33.40 0.43 6.88
C LEU A 540 33.18 1.92 6.56
N GLU A 541 34.25 2.62 6.18
CA GLU A 541 34.24 4.02 5.73
C GLU A 541 33.62 4.19 4.33
N GLU A 542 33.54 3.11 3.54
CA GLU A 542 32.91 3.12 2.22
C GLU A 542 31.39 2.94 2.30
N LEU A 543 30.85 2.49 3.43
CA LEU A 543 29.41 2.37 3.65
C LEU A 543 28.75 3.75 3.74
N ALA A 544 27.49 3.83 3.28
CA ALA A 544 26.68 5.00 3.54
C ALA A 544 26.47 5.20 5.06
N ASP A 545 26.20 6.45 5.44
CA ASP A 545 26.12 6.82 6.85
C ASP A 545 24.93 6.12 7.55
N GLU A 546 23.88 5.82 6.78
CA GLU A 546 22.69 5.07 7.16
C GLU A 546 22.98 3.58 7.42
N ASP A 547 23.76 2.94 6.55
CA ASP A 547 24.17 1.54 6.71
C ASP A 547 25.10 1.37 7.92
N ARG A 548 26.00 2.34 8.14
CA ARG A 548 26.87 2.37 9.32
C ARG A 548 26.05 2.52 10.61
N PHE A 549 25.01 3.36 10.59
CA PHE A 549 24.06 3.46 11.71
C PHE A 549 23.36 2.12 11.94
N MET A 550 22.80 1.48 10.90
CA MET A 550 22.11 0.20 11.05
C MET A 550 23.01 -0.91 11.58
N LEU A 551 24.29 -0.93 11.18
CA LEU A 551 25.26 -1.89 11.72
C LEU A 551 25.43 -1.71 13.23
N GLN A 552 25.66 -0.47 13.70
CA GLN A 552 25.78 -0.17 15.13
C GLN A 552 24.47 -0.44 15.90
N PHE A 553 23.34 -0.06 15.30
CA PHE A 553 22.01 -0.25 15.88
C PHE A 553 21.70 -1.75 16.07
N SER A 554 22.05 -2.60 15.10
CA SER A 554 21.89 -4.06 15.18
C SER A 554 22.80 -4.77 16.20
N LYS A 555 23.82 -4.08 16.71
CA LYS A 555 24.72 -4.60 17.77
C LYS A 555 24.17 -4.35 19.17
N VAL A 556 23.15 -3.52 19.32
CA VAL A 556 22.50 -3.28 20.61
C VAL A 556 21.81 -4.56 21.06
N GLU A 557 22.19 -5.08 22.23
CA GLU A 557 21.60 -6.29 22.77
C GLU A 557 20.15 -6.09 23.16
N ARG A 558 19.28 -7.05 22.79
CA ARG A 558 17.83 -7.01 23.08
C ARG A 558 17.19 -5.69 22.65
N LEU A 559 17.62 -5.18 21.49
CA LEU A 559 17.19 -3.89 20.95
C LEU A 559 15.65 -3.72 20.95
N PRO A 560 14.84 -4.66 20.43
CA PRO A 560 13.38 -4.49 20.42
C PRO A 560 12.81 -4.30 21.82
N GLN A 561 13.30 -5.07 22.80
CA GLN A 561 12.84 -4.98 24.18
C GLN A 561 13.28 -3.68 24.86
N ARG A 562 14.53 -3.23 24.64
CA ARG A 562 15.01 -1.94 25.17
C ARG A 562 14.21 -0.77 24.63
N MET A 563 13.91 -0.77 23.32
CA MET A 563 13.10 0.26 22.68
C MET A 563 11.66 0.28 23.23
N ALA A 564 11.04 -0.90 23.41
CA ALA A 564 9.70 -1.00 23.99
C ALA A 564 9.65 -0.49 25.44
N ILE A 565 10.67 -0.79 26.25
CA ILE A 565 10.79 -0.29 27.63
C ILE A 565 10.95 1.23 27.63
N MET A 566 11.81 1.79 26.76
CA MET A 566 11.98 3.24 26.67
C MET A 566 10.68 3.96 26.27
N ALA A 567 9.95 3.43 25.29
CA ALA A 567 8.64 3.96 24.93
C ALA A 567 7.69 3.90 26.13
N PHE A 568 7.59 2.75 26.79
CA PHE A 568 6.73 2.60 27.97
C PHE A 568 7.08 3.58 29.10
N LEU A 569 8.36 3.73 29.44
CA LEU A 569 8.81 4.68 30.47
C LEU A 569 8.47 6.13 30.10
N GLY A 570 8.59 6.46 28.81
CA GLY A 570 8.24 7.76 28.25
C GLY A 570 6.76 8.12 28.39
N ASN A 571 5.88 7.18 28.02
CA ASN A 571 4.44 7.38 28.08
C ASN A 571 3.84 7.07 29.46
N PHE A 572 4.62 6.60 30.43
CA PHE A 572 4.10 6.11 31.71
C PHE A 572 3.25 7.15 32.47
N ALA A 573 3.70 8.40 32.52
CA ALA A 573 2.99 9.48 33.20
C ALA A 573 1.64 9.80 32.52
N GLU A 574 1.62 9.82 31.19
CA GLU A 574 0.41 10.05 30.38
C GLU A 574 -0.56 8.87 30.49
N ASN A 575 -0.03 7.65 30.46
CA ASN A 575 -0.81 6.42 30.63
C ASN A 575 -1.45 6.36 32.02
N ILE A 576 -0.73 6.76 33.08
CA ILE A 576 -1.32 6.87 34.42
C ILE A 576 -2.39 7.96 34.45
N GLN A 577 -2.17 9.13 33.85
CA GLN A 577 -3.21 10.17 33.82
C GLN A 577 -4.46 9.73 33.07
N MET A 578 -4.30 8.95 32.00
CA MET A 578 -5.41 8.37 31.23
C MET A 578 -6.15 7.28 32.02
N LEU A 579 -5.42 6.43 32.75
CA LEU A 579 -5.98 5.33 33.54
C LEU A 579 -6.50 5.77 34.92
N THR A 580 -6.05 6.92 35.42
CA THR A 580 -6.54 7.48 36.69
C THR A 580 -7.95 7.99 36.43
N PRO A 581 -8.98 7.39 37.05
CA PRO A 581 -10.33 7.85 36.86
C PRO A 581 -10.45 9.29 37.36
N VAL A 582 -10.96 10.17 36.50
CA VAL A 582 -11.26 11.56 36.82
C VAL A 582 -12.50 11.60 37.70
N TRP A 583 -12.37 11.16 38.95
CA TRP A 583 -13.41 11.38 39.96
C TRP A 583 -13.27 12.81 40.48
N SER A 584 -13.75 13.78 39.68
CA SER A 584 -13.98 15.14 40.15
C SER A 584 -15.48 15.39 40.16
N TRP A 585 -16.03 15.42 41.37
CA TRP A 585 -17.36 15.96 41.69
C TRP A 585 -17.42 17.46 41.45
#